data_AF-A0A164DW01-F1
#
_entry.id   AF-A0A164DW01-F1
#
_cell.length_a   1.000
_cell.length_b   1.000
_cell.length_c   1.000
_cell.angle_alpha   90.00
_cell.angle_beta   90.00
_cell.angle_gamma   90.00
#
_symmetry.space_group_name_H-M   'P 1'
#
loop_
_entity.id
_entity.type
_entity.pdbx_description
1 polymer ?
#
loop_
_entity_poly.entity_id
_entity_poly.type
_entity_poly.pdbx_seq_one_letter_code
_entity_poly.pdbx_strand_id
1 'polypeptide(L)'
;MGDTVPLGSGDSVDAFAVCHLDTGTEAGADTCYIKFAAVSPRAPADHVFGQLLDACETLAVQQGMRRAEAGVNLNRGLAYRSMLRRGFTAELYGVSMHRPDAPAYIYVVDDLR
;
A
#
# COMPACT_ATOMS: atom_id res chain seq x y z
N MET A 1 -10.24 3.10 13.31
CA MET A 1 -10.31 1.63 13.07
C MET A 1 -10.08 1.35 11.58
N GLY A 2 -9.81 0.10 11.18
CA GLY A 2 -9.43 -0.26 9.80
C GLY A 2 -10.17 -1.49 9.26
N ASP A 3 -9.94 -1.83 8.00
CA ASP A 3 -10.57 -2.96 7.31
C ASP A 3 -9.54 -3.79 6.52
N THR A 4 -9.90 -5.03 6.16
CA THR A 4 -9.10 -5.91 5.30
C THR A 4 -9.83 -6.12 3.98
N VAL A 5 -9.15 -5.87 2.86
CA VAL A 5 -9.68 -6.07 1.50
C VAL A 5 -9.13 -7.37 0.94
N PRO A 6 -9.86 -8.49 0.96
CA PRO A 6 -9.45 -9.72 0.30
C PRO A 6 -9.83 -9.73 -1.19
N LEU A 7 -8.99 -10.36 -2.02
CA LEU A 7 -9.31 -10.79 -3.37
C LEU A 7 -9.11 -12.29 -3.49
N GLY A 8 -10.02 -12.98 -4.17
CA GLY A 8 -9.94 -14.40 -4.42
C GLY A 8 -11.28 -14.98 -4.84
N SER A 9 -11.41 -16.30 -4.81
CA SER A 9 -12.63 -17.00 -5.20
C SER A 9 -12.89 -18.18 -4.29
N GLY A 10 -14.09 -18.25 -3.71
CA GLY A 10 -14.43 -19.28 -2.71
C GLY A 10 -13.44 -19.26 -1.54
N ASP A 11 -12.76 -20.39 -1.33
CA ASP A 11 -11.82 -20.60 -0.23
C ASP A 11 -10.37 -20.17 -0.54
N SER A 12 -10.09 -19.62 -1.72
CA SER A 12 -8.76 -19.11 -2.07
C SER A 12 -8.65 -17.60 -1.86
N VAL A 13 -7.50 -17.17 -1.32
CA VAL A 13 -7.10 -15.75 -1.27
C VAL A 13 -5.91 -15.58 -2.21
N ASP A 14 -6.11 -14.81 -3.26
CA ASP A 14 -5.08 -14.46 -4.25
C ASP A 14 -4.33 -13.20 -3.84
N ALA A 15 -4.98 -12.30 -3.10
CA ALA A 15 -4.36 -11.12 -2.54
C ALA A 15 -5.16 -10.56 -1.35
N PHE A 16 -4.51 -9.75 -0.53
CA PHE A 16 -5.22 -8.94 0.46
C PHE A 16 -4.48 -7.65 0.80
N ALA A 17 -5.23 -6.66 1.30
CA ALA A 17 -4.70 -5.42 1.85
C ALA A 17 -5.29 -5.16 3.25
N VAL A 18 -4.52 -4.46 4.08
CA VAL A 18 -4.95 -3.94 5.38
C VAL A 18 -4.97 -2.42 5.30
N CYS A 19 -6.15 -1.83 5.51
CA CYS A 19 -6.41 -0.41 5.34
C CYS A 19 -6.79 0.25 6.67
N HIS A 20 -6.26 1.44 6.92
CA HIS A 20 -6.67 2.33 8.00
C HIS A 20 -7.50 3.49 7.44
N LEU A 21 -8.57 3.89 8.13
CA LEU A 21 -9.62 4.77 7.56
C LEU A 21 -10.10 5.87 8.53
N ASP A 22 -9.41 6.09 9.64
CA ASP A 22 -9.95 6.88 10.75
C ASP A 22 -8.92 7.89 11.28
N THR A 23 -9.42 9.06 11.66
CA THR A 23 -8.69 10.15 12.34
C THR A 23 -7.79 9.69 13.49
N GLY A 24 -8.16 8.63 14.22
CA GLY A 24 -7.38 8.05 15.32
C GLY A 24 -6.27 7.07 14.87
N THR A 25 -6.04 6.92 13.57
CA THR A 25 -5.05 6.01 12.99
C THR A 25 -3.98 6.79 12.22
N GLU A 26 -2.94 6.09 11.78
CA GLU A 26 -1.89 6.64 10.90
C GLU A 26 -2.45 7.27 9.61
N ALA A 27 -3.69 6.95 9.21
CA ALA A 27 -4.32 7.50 8.02
C ALA A 27 -4.75 8.97 8.17
N GLY A 28 -5.00 9.45 9.40
CA GLY A 28 -5.65 10.75 9.58
C GLY A 28 -7.10 10.76 9.10
N ALA A 29 -7.64 11.94 8.78
CA ALA A 29 -9.09 12.13 8.63
C ALA A 29 -9.68 11.70 7.28
N ASP A 30 -8.91 11.83 6.19
CA ASP A 30 -9.45 11.82 4.82
C ASP A 30 -8.76 10.80 3.90
N THR A 31 -8.02 9.86 4.48
CA THR A 31 -7.17 8.93 3.73
C THR A 31 -7.57 7.49 4.03
N CYS A 32 -7.62 6.67 2.98
CA CYS A 32 -7.50 5.21 3.10
C CYS A 32 -6.02 4.84 3.03
N TYR A 33 -5.40 4.61 4.21
CA TYR A 33 -3.99 4.26 4.27
C TYR A 33 -3.82 2.74 4.16
N ILE A 34 -3.29 2.28 3.04
CA ILE A 34 -2.97 0.88 2.76
C ILE A 34 -1.66 0.57 3.48
N LYS A 35 -1.77 0.11 4.72
CA LYS A 35 -0.62 -0.18 5.58
C LYS A 35 0.16 -1.41 5.12
N PHE A 36 -0.55 -2.39 4.57
CA PHE A 36 0.05 -3.61 4.06
C PHE A 36 -0.75 -4.13 2.88
N ALA A 37 -0.07 -4.68 1.89
CA ALA A 37 -0.67 -5.40 0.78
C ALA A 37 0.22 -6.55 0.36
N ALA A 38 -0.39 -7.68 0.04
CA ALA A 38 0.31 -8.85 -0.46
C ALA A 38 -0.49 -9.54 -1.56
N VAL A 39 0.24 -10.11 -2.52
CA VAL A 39 -0.31 -10.96 -3.58
C VAL A 39 0.36 -12.31 -3.51
N SER A 40 -0.44 -13.36 -3.62
CA SER A 40 0.02 -14.74 -3.68
C SER A 40 1.03 -14.91 -4.82
N PRO A 41 2.17 -15.60 -4.60
CA PRO A 41 3.13 -15.87 -5.66
C PRO A 41 2.58 -16.81 -6.75
N ARG A 42 1.43 -17.46 -6.49
CA ARG A 42 0.74 -18.33 -7.44
C ARG A 42 -0.19 -17.56 -8.38
N ALA A 43 -0.46 -16.29 -8.11
CA ALA A 43 -1.35 -15.45 -8.91
C ALA A 43 -0.56 -14.61 -9.94
N PRO A 44 -1.20 -14.12 -11.00
CA PRO A 44 -0.62 -13.13 -11.91
C PRO A 44 -0.36 -11.79 -11.18
N ALA A 45 0.78 -11.68 -10.50
CA ALA A 45 0.97 -10.71 -9.42
C ALA A 45 0.74 -9.25 -9.82
N ASP A 46 1.17 -8.80 -11.01
CA ASP A 46 0.96 -7.41 -11.44
C ASP A 46 -0.52 -7.09 -11.69
N HIS A 47 -1.23 -8.02 -12.33
CA HIS A 47 -2.66 -7.86 -12.62
C HIS A 47 -3.48 -7.88 -11.32
N VAL A 48 -3.25 -8.86 -10.46
CA VAL A 48 -3.98 -9.02 -9.20
C VAL A 48 -3.63 -7.92 -8.20
N PHE A 49 -2.37 -7.47 -8.13
CA PHE A 49 -2.01 -6.30 -7.32
C PHE A 49 -2.73 -5.05 -7.79
N GLY A 50 -2.87 -4.89 -9.11
CA GLY A 50 -3.64 -3.80 -9.66
C GLY A 50 -5.11 -3.85 -9.23
N GLN A 51 -5.76 -5.00 -9.36
CA GLN A 51 -7.14 -5.19 -8.89
C GLN A 51 -7.28 -4.92 -7.38
N LEU A 52 -6.26 -5.27 -6.59
CA LEU A 52 -6.25 -5.02 -5.15
C LEU A 52 -6.24 -3.52 -4.85
N LEU A 53 -5.45 -2.74 -5.59
CA LEU A 53 -5.45 -1.28 -5.47
C LEU A 53 -6.80 -0.69 -5.86
N ASP A 54 -7.40 -1.15 -6.97
CA ASP A 54 -8.72 -0.71 -7.41
C ASP A 54 -9.81 -1.01 -6.35
N ALA A 55 -9.70 -2.15 -5.67
CA ALA A 55 -10.59 -2.52 -4.56
C ALA A 55 -10.35 -1.64 -3.31
N CYS A 56 -9.11 -1.27 -3.00
CA CYS A 56 -8.80 -0.35 -1.90
C CYS A 56 -9.31 1.07 -2.17
N GLU A 57 -9.24 1.54 -3.41
CA GLU A 57 -9.84 2.81 -3.83
C GLU A 57 -11.37 2.78 -3.72
N THR A 58 -11.98 1.67 -4.11
CA THR A 58 -13.43 1.46 -3.93
C THR A 58 -13.81 1.53 -2.44
N LEU A 59 -13.05 0.87 -1.56
CA LEU A 59 -13.24 0.99 -0.11
C LEU A 59 -13.09 2.45 0.35
N ALA A 60 -12.07 3.17 -0.13
CA ALA A 60 -11.85 4.57 0.22
C ALA A 60 -13.08 5.43 -0.11
N VAL A 61 -13.63 5.29 -1.33
CA VAL A 61 -14.84 5.99 -1.77
C VAL A 61 -16.05 5.63 -0.91
N GLN A 62 -16.26 4.34 -0.62
CA GLN A 62 -17.37 3.87 0.22
C GLN A 62 -17.32 4.43 1.65
N GLN A 63 -16.12 4.65 2.16
CA GLN A 63 -15.90 5.20 3.50
C GLN A 63 -15.80 6.73 3.51
N GLY A 64 -16.00 7.39 2.37
CA GLY A 64 -15.96 8.85 2.27
C GLY A 64 -14.56 9.47 2.32
N MET A 65 -13.51 8.66 2.11
CA MET A 65 -12.13 9.13 2.05
C MET A 65 -11.85 9.85 0.73
N ARG A 66 -10.95 10.84 0.75
CA ARG A 66 -10.61 11.66 -0.41
C ARG A 66 -9.43 11.12 -1.22
N ARG A 67 -8.55 10.32 -0.59
CA ARG A 67 -7.38 9.73 -1.24
C ARG A 67 -7.02 8.37 -0.67
N ALA A 68 -6.27 7.60 -1.45
CA ALA A 68 -5.59 6.40 -0.99
C ALA A 68 -4.08 6.69 -0.86
N GLU A 69 -3.47 6.22 0.22
CA GLU A 69 -2.03 6.34 0.45
C GLU A 69 -1.43 4.96 0.71
N ALA A 70 -0.23 4.72 0.21
CA ALA A 70 0.47 3.45 0.42
C ALA A 70 1.99 3.66 0.34
N GLY A 71 2.73 2.88 1.13
CA GLY A 71 4.18 2.77 1.01
C GLY A 71 4.58 1.62 0.10
N VAL A 72 5.61 1.82 -0.73
CA VAL A 72 6.21 0.74 -1.54
C VAL A 72 7.73 0.79 -1.50
N ASN A 73 8.36 -0.35 -1.32
CA ASN A 73 9.81 -0.47 -1.47
C ASN A 73 10.16 -0.45 -2.96
N LEU A 74 11.03 0.46 -3.40
CA LEU A 74 11.40 0.63 -4.81
C LEU A 74 12.11 -0.61 -5.42
N ASN A 75 12.67 -1.50 -4.61
CA ASN A 75 13.17 -2.79 -5.07
C ASN A 75 12.03 -3.74 -5.53
N ARG A 76 10.78 -3.46 -5.14
CA ARG A 76 9.57 -4.12 -5.67
C ARG A 76 9.08 -3.39 -6.92
N GLY A 77 9.92 -3.38 -7.96
CA GLY A 77 9.69 -2.55 -9.15
C GLY A 77 8.37 -2.79 -9.89
N LEU A 78 7.83 -4.02 -9.87
CA LEU A 78 6.51 -4.31 -10.45
C LEU A 78 5.38 -3.60 -9.69
N ALA A 79 5.38 -3.70 -8.35
CA ALA A 79 4.39 -3.03 -7.50
C ALA A 79 4.48 -1.50 -7.67
N TYR A 80 5.69 -0.94 -7.62
CA TYR A 80 5.90 0.51 -7.80
C TYR A 80 5.37 1.01 -9.15
N ARG A 81 5.67 0.31 -10.27
CA ARG A 81 5.13 0.68 -11.58
C ARG A 81 3.61 0.54 -11.67
N SER A 82 3.03 -0.45 -10.99
CA SER A 82 1.58 -0.64 -10.94
C SER A 82 0.88 0.51 -10.21
N MET A 83 1.49 1.02 -9.14
CA MET A 83 1.02 2.24 -8.44
C MET A 83 1.12 3.47 -9.33
N LEU A 84 2.25 3.68 -10.02
CA LEU A 84 2.41 4.83 -10.93
C LEU A 84 1.36 4.84 -12.05
N ARG A 85 1.03 3.68 -12.63
CA ARG A 85 -0.01 3.57 -13.67
C ARG A 85 -1.42 3.93 -13.16
N ARG A 86 -1.64 3.88 -11.84
CA ARG A 86 -2.89 4.27 -11.17
C ARG A 86 -2.88 5.70 -10.65
N GLY A 87 -1.84 6.47 -10.96
CA GLY A 87 -1.77 7.88 -10.58
C GLY A 87 -1.26 8.15 -9.17
N PHE A 88 -0.73 7.14 -8.47
CA PHE A 88 -0.01 7.39 -7.22
C PHE A 88 1.20 8.29 -7.49
N THR A 89 1.38 9.29 -6.62
CA THR A 89 2.54 10.19 -6.62
C THR A 89 3.30 10.02 -5.31
N ALA A 90 4.62 10.21 -5.35
CA ALA A 90 5.46 10.08 -4.16
C ALA A 90 5.45 11.39 -3.37
N GLU A 91 4.93 11.34 -2.13
CA GLU A 91 4.96 12.49 -1.20
C GLU A 91 6.11 12.39 -0.18
N LEU A 92 6.56 11.17 0.14
CA LEU A 92 7.64 10.92 1.11
C LEU A 92 8.62 9.87 0.57
N TYR A 93 9.92 10.15 0.70
CA TYR A 93 10.99 9.21 0.38
C TYR A 93 11.67 8.73 1.68
N GLY A 94 11.57 7.44 1.95
CA GLY A 94 12.28 6.79 3.05
C GLY A 94 13.47 5.98 2.53
N VAL A 95 14.61 6.06 3.22
CA VAL A 95 15.78 5.21 2.95
C VAL A 95 15.99 4.28 4.14
N SER A 96 16.08 2.99 3.86
CA SER A 96 16.39 1.96 4.86
C SER A 96 17.79 1.41 4.59
N MET A 97 18.70 1.60 5.54
CA MET A 97 20.04 1.03 5.49
C MET A 97 20.05 -0.33 6.20
N HIS A 98 20.44 -1.37 5.46
CA HIS A 98 20.48 -2.74 5.96
C HIS A 98 21.92 -3.19 6.21
N ARG A 99 22.18 -3.73 7.39
CA ARG A 99 23.36 -4.57 7.67
C ARG A 99 22.88 -6.02 7.75
N PRO A 100 23.60 -7.01 7.19
CA PRO A 100 23.22 -8.41 7.31
C PRO A 100 22.96 -8.79 8.77
N ASP A 101 21.86 -9.51 9.00
CA ASP A 101 21.42 -10.02 10.31
C ASP A 101 21.22 -8.96 11.41
N ALA A 102 20.99 -7.70 11.03
CA ALA A 102 20.68 -6.62 11.95
C ALA A 102 19.37 -5.91 11.56
N PRO A 103 18.67 -5.29 12.53
CA PRO A 103 17.57 -4.39 12.23
C PRO A 103 17.99 -3.30 11.25
N ALA A 104 17.07 -2.89 10.39
CA ALA A 104 17.33 -1.82 9.45
C ALA A 104 17.22 -0.45 10.14
N TYR A 105 18.05 0.50 9.71
CA TYR A 105 17.95 1.88 10.15
C TYR A 105 17.19 2.69 9.10
N ILE A 106 16.12 3.37 9.52
CA ILE A 106 15.30 4.21 8.65
C ILE A 106 15.74 5.67 8.83
N TYR A 107 16.14 6.32 7.75
CA TYR A 107 16.46 7.75 7.71
C TYR A 107 15.55 8.45 6.69
N VAL A 108 15.21 9.70 6.98
CA VAL A 108 14.53 10.59 6.03
C VAL A 108 15.59 11.45 5.35
N VAL A 109 15.51 11.54 4.02
CA VAL A 109 16.31 12.51 3.26
C VAL A 109 15.50 13.80 3.22
N ASP A 110 15.94 14.80 3.97
CA ASP A 110 15.33 16.13 4.03
C ASP A 110 16.24 17.13 3.30
N ASP A 111 15.74 17.77 2.22
CA ASP A 111 16.48 18.81 1.48
C ASP A 111 16.35 20.20 2.12
N LEU A 112 15.63 20.35 3.25
CA LEU A 112 15.53 21.56 4.07
C LEU A 112 15.47 22.90 3.29
N ARG A 113 14.85 22.91 2.10
CA ARG A 113 14.65 24.10 1.27
C ARG A 113 13.25 24.62 1.36
#